data_AF-A0A1J5FL52-F1
#
_entry.id   AF-A0A1J5FL52-F1
#
_cell.length_a   1.000
_cell.length_b   1.000
_cell.length_c   1.000
_cell.angle_alpha   90.00
_cell.angle_beta   90.00
_cell.angle_gamma   90.00
#
_symmetry.space_group_name_H-M   'P 1'
#
loop_
_entity.id
_entity.type
_entity.pdbx_description
1 polymer ?
#
loop_
_entity_poly.entity_id
_entity_poly.type
_entity_poly.pdbx_seq_one_letter_code
_entity_poly.pdbx_strand_id
1 'polypeptide(L)'
;MKTKLLALLIFNFSFLIYTCAALAEIRFVSKTGTATPPYTSWATASDSIQKCIDFSVAGDTIYVANGVYKEKVIITKSLTVIGGGIDSCIIDTRELVTPTDFQSVYIGGADILFKNFYIITSTNHSGTGIRNSYTGPETIIEKNKISGAVYGIIVFNSNLTFKNNIITDVQYGVHLEAFDENYFPIIDSNIIITYSNLNLSHGISGSFGTSPTIRNNYIICEDGGYGLYLILNNKETKNNVVVKKVNSNRHGYCFSLGGGVIENNFLMGKFSNRISFWVYRGSNKVVNNNIIQGAGTGYKLELVDTIKFGYNNAWEVDNPFVGFNPDSTNLTADPMLVSEDSSDFRLQMFSLLIDRGDPTILDPDGSRSDIGAYGGPLGESYKYLDLSPKAPRGIEAFSDSNLITLKWRKNTEADFSYYKLFRDTAANFTADTTTLVGIFTDTLYVQQAPSNVKKLFFKLTAVDSQRNESLLSEEIGVVIVSANDKWEIIDDYRLYPNFPNPFNPSTIIPFRLSLRAYVKLAVYDIKGELIEYLINEEMERGYYETNFTTRNLPSGVYLYKIDIISSETRIPLFSEMRKMVFIK
;
A
#
# COMPACT_ATOMS: atom_id res chain seq x y z
N MET A 1 -11.21 -76.02 53.29
CA MET A 1 -11.28 -74.57 53.57
C MET A 1 -11.30 -73.84 52.23
N LYS A 2 -12.40 -73.11 51.94
CA LYS A 2 -12.50 -71.90 51.09
C LYS A 2 -11.89 -71.94 49.66
N THR A 3 -12.70 -72.08 48.59
CA THR A 3 -13.46 -71.07 47.81
C THR A 3 -12.79 -70.71 46.47
N LYS A 4 -13.53 -71.00 45.38
CA LYS A 4 -13.79 -70.17 44.17
C LYS A 4 -12.73 -69.18 43.66
N LEU A 5 -12.28 -69.38 42.41
CA LEU A 5 -12.28 -68.37 41.31
C LEU A 5 -11.94 -69.12 40.00
N LEU A 6 -12.92 -69.52 39.17
CA LEU A 6 -13.62 -68.77 38.12
C LEU A 6 -12.72 -68.37 36.92
N ALA A 7 -12.89 -69.15 35.83
CA ALA A 7 -12.86 -68.79 34.41
C ALA A 7 -11.63 -68.07 33.81
N LEU A 8 -10.83 -68.80 33.02
CA LEU A 8 -10.16 -68.22 31.84
C LEU A 8 -9.72 -69.30 30.83
N LEU A 9 -10.66 -69.98 30.19
CA LEU A 9 -10.41 -70.67 28.92
C LEU A 9 -11.69 -70.57 28.09
N ILE A 10 -11.54 -70.24 26.81
CA ILE A 10 -12.55 -69.98 25.76
C ILE A 10 -12.71 -68.47 25.44
N PHE A 11 -12.63 -68.18 24.14
CA PHE A 11 -12.71 -66.89 23.43
C PHE A 11 -11.44 -66.04 23.31
N ASN A 12 -10.44 -66.59 22.62
CA ASN A 12 -9.50 -65.81 21.80
C ASN A 12 -10.11 -65.58 20.40
N PHE A 13 -11.21 -64.83 20.35
CA PHE A 13 -11.86 -64.35 19.12
C PHE A 13 -12.49 -62.98 19.38
N SER A 14 -11.68 -62.03 19.83
CA SER A 14 -12.05 -60.62 19.90
C SER A 14 -11.45 -59.93 18.68
N PHE A 15 -12.31 -59.80 17.66
CA PHE A 15 -12.38 -58.66 16.73
C PHE A 15 -11.09 -57.82 16.64
N LEU A 16 -10.20 -58.21 15.73
CA LEU A 16 -9.30 -57.27 15.09
C LEU A 16 -10.20 -56.37 14.23
N ILE A 17 -10.76 -55.31 14.84
CA ILE A 17 -11.26 -54.17 14.08
C ILE A 17 -10.01 -53.66 13.38
N TYR A 18 -9.85 -54.03 12.12
CA TYR A 18 -9.09 -53.22 11.17
C TYR A 18 -9.78 -51.86 11.17
N THR A 19 -9.38 -50.97 12.07
CA THR A 19 -9.30 -49.57 11.68
C THR A 19 -8.20 -49.55 10.63
N CYS A 20 -8.58 -49.83 9.39
CA CYS A 20 -7.83 -49.37 8.26
C CYS A 20 -7.79 -47.85 8.45
N ALA A 21 -6.71 -47.35 9.07
CA ALA A 21 -6.30 -45.99 8.83
C ALA A 21 -6.11 -45.95 7.32
N ALA A 22 -7.10 -45.42 6.61
CA ALA A 22 -7.00 -45.27 5.17
C ALA A 22 -5.71 -44.49 4.94
N LEU A 23 -4.75 -45.13 4.27
CA LEU A 23 -3.47 -44.51 4.00
C LEU A 23 -3.74 -43.25 3.19
N ALA A 24 -3.12 -42.14 3.56
CA ALA A 24 -3.19 -40.91 2.80
C ALA A 24 -2.84 -41.18 1.33
N GLU A 25 -3.75 -40.85 0.42
CA GLU A 25 -3.58 -41.02 -1.01
C GLU A 25 -3.35 -39.68 -1.71
N ILE A 26 -2.72 -39.76 -2.89
CA ILE A 26 -2.66 -38.65 -3.83
C ILE A 26 -3.86 -38.76 -4.78
N ARG A 27 -4.61 -37.67 -4.91
CA ARG A 27 -5.77 -37.56 -5.78
C ARG A 27 -5.60 -36.43 -6.79
N PHE A 28 -6.29 -36.55 -7.91
CA PHE A 28 -6.16 -35.66 -9.05
C PHE A 28 -7.53 -35.12 -9.48
N VAL A 29 -7.58 -33.85 -9.86
CA VAL A 29 -8.78 -33.17 -10.36
C VAL A 29 -8.46 -32.51 -11.71
N SER A 30 -9.28 -32.75 -12.72
CA SER A 30 -9.17 -32.13 -14.05
C SER A 30 -10.56 -31.85 -14.61
N LYS A 31 -10.72 -30.73 -15.32
CA LYS A 31 -11.98 -30.37 -15.99
C LYS A 31 -12.51 -31.43 -16.97
N THR A 32 -11.62 -32.24 -17.53
CA THR A 32 -11.93 -33.34 -18.46
C THR A 32 -11.95 -34.70 -17.75
N GLY A 33 -11.97 -34.70 -16.42
CA GLY A 33 -12.00 -35.90 -15.59
C GLY A 33 -13.37 -36.60 -15.60
N THR A 34 -13.57 -37.49 -14.63
CA THR A 34 -14.79 -38.28 -14.45
C THR A 34 -15.48 -37.91 -13.14
N ALA A 35 -16.78 -38.21 -13.04
CA ALA A 35 -17.53 -38.05 -11.79
C ALA A 35 -17.37 -39.24 -10.83
N THR A 36 -16.60 -40.27 -11.22
CA THR A 36 -16.52 -41.56 -10.53
C THR A 36 -15.11 -41.83 -10.01
N PRO A 37 -14.93 -42.12 -8.70
CA PRO A 37 -13.64 -42.45 -8.10
C PRO A 37 -12.93 -43.63 -8.79
N PRO A 38 -11.60 -43.81 -8.63
CA PRO A 38 -10.83 -43.51 -7.40
C PRO A 38 -10.01 -42.21 -7.41
N TYR A 39 -9.94 -41.47 -8.53
CA TYR A 39 -9.18 -40.21 -8.65
C TYR A 39 -7.66 -40.30 -8.39
N THR A 40 -7.06 -41.49 -8.43
CA THR A 40 -5.65 -41.74 -8.08
C THR A 40 -4.63 -41.49 -9.20
N SER A 41 -5.07 -41.01 -10.37
CA SER A 41 -4.20 -40.62 -11.48
C SER A 41 -4.85 -39.53 -12.33
N TRP A 42 -4.08 -38.85 -13.17
CA TRP A 42 -4.65 -37.90 -14.14
C TRP A 42 -5.66 -38.54 -15.10
N ALA A 43 -5.49 -39.81 -15.46
CA ALA A 43 -6.42 -40.55 -16.34
C ALA A 43 -7.75 -40.88 -15.65
N THR A 44 -7.76 -40.93 -14.32
CA THR A 44 -8.94 -41.20 -13.49
C THR A 44 -9.37 -39.98 -12.69
N ALA A 45 -8.87 -38.78 -13.01
CA ALA A 45 -9.06 -37.57 -12.21
C ALA A 45 -10.53 -37.19 -12.05
N SER A 46 -10.87 -36.57 -10.93
CA SER A 46 -12.22 -36.03 -10.69
C SER A 46 -12.52 -34.85 -11.62
N ASP A 47 -13.74 -34.77 -12.13
CA ASP A 47 -14.25 -33.64 -12.93
C ASP A 47 -14.54 -32.37 -12.09
N SER A 48 -14.52 -32.49 -10.76
CA SER A 48 -14.85 -31.44 -9.79
C SER A 48 -13.90 -31.48 -8.59
N ILE A 49 -13.53 -30.29 -8.10
CA ILE A 49 -12.74 -30.13 -6.88
C ILE A 49 -13.55 -30.65 -5.69
N GLN A 50 -14.82 -30.24 -5.57
CA GLN A 50 -15.66 -30.62 -4.44
C GLN A 50 -15.91 -32.13 -4.39
N LYS A 51 -16.21 -32.79 -5.52
CA LYS A 51 -16.40 -34.26 -5.55
C LYS A 51 -15.15 -35.01 -5.09
N CYS A 52 -13.96 -34.51 -5.43
CA CYS A 52 -12.71 -35.11 -4.98
C CYS A 52 -12.55 -34.95 -3.46
N ILE A 53 -12.84 -33.77 -2.91
CA ILE A 53 -12.80 -33.51 -1.46
C ILE A 53 -13.82 -34.39 -0.71
N ASP A 54 -15.04 -34.51 -1.25
CA ASP A 54 -16.10 -35.32 -0.66
C ASP A 54 -15.70 -36.79 -0.57
N PHE A 55 -15.00 -37.31 -1.58
CA PHE A 55 -14.46 -38.66 -1.60
C PHE A 55 -13.21 -38.85 -0.71
N SER A 56 -12.39 -37.81 -0.57
CA SER A 56 -11.10 -37.89 0.13
C SER A 56 -11.25 -38.20 1.62
N VAL A 57 -10.20 -38.76 2.21
CA VAL A 57 -10.07 -39.00 3.65
C VAL A 57 -9.01 -38.09 4.27
N ALA A 58 -9.00 -37.98 5.59
CA ALA A 58 -8.00 -37.16 6.28
C ALA A 58 -6.57 -37.64 5.95
N GLY A 59 -5.70 -36.69 5.62
CA GLY A 59 -4.31 -36.92 5.19
C GLY A 59 -4.11 -36.91 3.68
N ASP A 60 -5.17 -37.02 2.88
CA ASP A 60 -5.05 -37.03 1.42
C ASP A 60 -4.47 -35.72 0.86
N THR A 61 -3.75 -35.85 -0.26
CA THR A 61 -3.25 -34.73 -1.06
C THR A 61 -3.98 -34.67 -2.40
N ILE A 62 -4.56 -33.53 -2.73
CA ILE A 62 -5.32 -33.29 -3.96
C ILE A 62 -4.54 -32.32 -4.85
N TYR A 63 -4.18 -32.77 -6.05
CA TYR A 63 -3.64 -31.92 -7.12
C TYR A 63 -4.75 -31.54 -8.10
N VAL A 64 -4.91 -30.24 -8.36
CA VAL A 64 -5.90 -29.71 -9.29
C VAL A 64 -5.20 -29.16 -10.53
N ALA A 65 -5.57 -29.67 -11.70
CA ALA A 65 -5.06 -29.20 -12.98
C ALA A 65 -5.49 -27.75 -13.25
N ASN A 66 -4.83 -27.13 -14.24
CA ASN A 66 -5.25 -25.84 -14.75
C ASN A 66 -6.66 -25.93 -15.37
N GLY A 67 -7.46 -24.89 -15.15
CA GLY A 67 -8.84 -24.83 -15.61
C GLY A 67 -9.67 -23.83 -14.80
N VAL A 68 -10.89 -23.58 -15.27
CA VAL A 68 -11.87 -22.73 -14.58
C VAL A 68 -12.97 -23.59 -13.97
N TYR A 69 -12.92 -23.78 -12.67
CA TYR A 69 -13.84 -24.57 -11.88
C TYR A 69 -14.97 -23.67 -11.36
N LYS A 70 -16.16 -23.82 -11.94
CA LYS A 70 -17.37 -23.07 -11.57
C LYS A 70 -18.12 -23.79 -10.44
N GLU A 71 -17.52 -23.84 -9.27
CA GLU A 71 -18.05 -24.53 -8.10
C GLU A 71 -17.62 -23.84 -6.80
N LYS A 72 -18.39 -24.06 -5.73
CA LYS A 72 -17.99 -23.70 -4.37
C LYS A 72 -17.12 -24.80 -3.79
N VAL A 73 -16.07 -24.44 -3.06
CA VAL A 73 -15.16 -25.39 -2.42
C VAL A 73 -15.32 -25.35 -0.90
N ILE A 74 -15.54 -26.51 -0.28
CA ILE A 74 -15.74 -26.67 1.15
C ILE A 74 -14.80 -27.78 1.64
N ILE A 75 -13.84 -27.41 2.49
CA ILE A 75 -12.83 -28.30 3.04
C ILE A 75 -13.04 -28.40 4.56
N THR A 76 -13.52 -29.54 5.01
CA THR A 76 -13.78 -29.82 6.45
C THR A 76 -12.90 -30.94 7.01
N LYS A 77 -12.19 -31.66 6.13
CA LYS A 77 -11.27 -32.75 6.47
C LYS A 77 -9.83 -32.21 6.41
N SER A 78 -8.94 -32.80 7.20
CA SER A 78 -7.50 -32.52 7.15
C SER A 78 -6.94 -32.95 5.79
N LEU A 79 -6.71 -31.98 4.91
CA LEU A 79 -6.37 -32.22 3.50
C LEU A 79 -5.31 -31.24 3.04
N THR A 80 -4.47 -31.70 2.11
CA THR A 80 -3.62 -30.82 1.30
C THR A 80 -4.27 -30.64 -0.06
N VAL A 81 -4.58 -29.40 -0.46
CA VAL A 81 -5.21 -29.08 -1.74
C VAL A 81 -4.36 -28.05 -2.49
N ILE A 82 -3.84 -28.46 -3.64
CA ILE A 82 -2.84 -27.72 -4.42
C ILE A 82 -3.35 -27.48 -5.83
N GLY A 83 -3.54 -26.21 -6.19
CA GLY A 83 -3.88 -25.78 -7.54
C GLY A 83 -2.67 -25.77 -8.47
N GLY A 84 -2.94 -25.86 -9.78
CA GLY A 84 -1.93 -25.81 -10.83
C GLY A 84 -1.23 -24.45 -11.00
N GLY A 85 -1.75 -23.38 -10.37
CA GLY A 85 -1.15 -22.06 -10.39
C GLY A 85 -2.15 -20.91 -10.20
N ILE A 86 -1.67 -19.79 -9.66
CA ILE A 86 -2.48 -18.60 -9.33
C ILE A 86 -3.01 -17.81 -10.53
N ASP A 87 -2.59 -18.16 -11.75
CA ASP A 87 -3.10 -17.55 -12.99
C ASP A 87 -3.82 -18.58 -13.89
N SER A 88 -3.82 -19.86 -13.49
CA SER A 88 -4.23 -20.96 -14.37
C SER A 88 -5.18 -21.96 -13.73
N CYS A 89 -5.27 -22.02 -12.40
CA CYS A 89 -6.19 -22.87 -11.64
C CYS A 89 -7.22 -21.99 -10.92
N ILE A 90 -8.37 -21.78 -11.55
CA ILE A 90 -9.34 -20.76 -11.18
C ILE A 90 -10.58 -21.40 -10.55
N ILE A 91 -10.99 -20.91 -9.38
CA ILE A 91 -12.30 -21.16 -8.77
C ILE A 91 -13.15 -19.91 -9.04
N ASP A 92 -14.19 -20.03 -9.86
CA ASP A 92 -15.05 -18.91 -10.26
C ASP A 92 -16.49 -19.12 -9.75
N THR A 93 -16.90 -18.28 -8.81
CA THR A 93 -18.19 -18.40 -8.13
C THR A 93 -19.15 -17.26 -8.44
N ARG A 94 -18.82 -16.38 -9.40
CA ARG A 94 -19.61 -15.17 -9.72
C ARG A 94 -21.05 -15.47 -10.10
N GLU A 95 -21.30 -16.62 -10.72
CA GLU A 95 -22.61 -17.07 -11.17
C GLU A 95 -23.35 -17.91 -10.10
N LEU A 96 -22.74 -18.17 -8.95
CA LEU A 96 -23.25 -19.08 -7.90
C LEU A 96 -23.81 -18.33 -6.66
N VAL A 97 -23.88 -17.00 -6.73
CA VAL A 97 -24.16 -16.15 -5.56
C VAL A 97 -25.59 -16.35 -5.06
N THR A 98 -25.73 -16.54 -3.75
CA THR A 98 -27.01 -16.59 -3.04
C THR A 98 -27.28 -15.29 -2.28
N PRO A 99 -28.54 -14.97 -1.92
CA PRO A 99 -28.91 -13.67 -1.35
C PRO A 99 -28.23 -13.23 -0.04
N THR A 100 -27.56 -14.13 0.69
CA THR A 100 -26.89 -13.80 1.97
C THR A 100 -25.58 -14.59 2.16
N ASP A 101 -24.54 -13.91 2.64
CA ASP A 101 -23.27 -14.44 3.19
C ASP A 101 -22.62 -15.55 2.34
N PHE A 102 -22.39 -15.24 1.07
CA PHE A 102 -21.78 -16.17 0.13
C PHE A 102 -20.26 -16.28 0.35
N GLN A 103 -19.73 -17.51 0.38
CA GLN A 103 -18.30 -17.78 0.50
C GLN A 103 -17.85 -18.71 -0.64
N SER A 104 -16.77 -18.34 -1.35
CA SER A 104 -16.28 -19.13 -2.49
C SER A 104 -15.51 -20.37 -2.04
N VAL A 105 -14.64 -20.19 -1.05
CA VAL A 105 -13.91 -21.27 -0.39
C VAL A 105 -14.20 -21.22 1.11
N TYR A 106 -14.60 -22.35 1.67
CA TYR A 106 -14.79 -22.54 3.10
C TYR A 106 -13.77 -23.53 3.67
N ILE A 107 -13.06 -23.13 4.71
CA ILE A 107 -12.09 -23.95 5.43
C ILE A 107 -12.58 -24.17 6.87
N GLY A 108 -13.08 -25.36 7.17
CA GLY A 108 -13.73 -25.68 8.46
C GLY A 108 -13.11 -26.85 9.23
N GLY A 109 -11.99 -27.43 8.76
CA GLY A 109 -11.28 -28.52 9.42
C GLY A 109 -9.97 -28.08 10.07
N ALA A 110 -9.31 -29.02 10.77
CA ALA A 110 -7.94 -28.85 11.25
C ALA A 110 -6.92 -29.34 10.22
N ASP A 111 -5.68 -28.86 10.31
CA ASP A 111 -4.52 -29.36 9.54
C ASP A 111 -4.75 -29.34 8.01
N ILE A 112 -5.26 -28.22 7.50
CA ILE A 112 -5.53 -28.01 6.07
C ILE A 112 -4.42 -27.16 5.44
N LEU A 113 -3.88 -27.61 4.31
CA LEU A 113 -3.05 -26.77 3.43
C LEU A 113 -3.85 -26.44 2.16
N PHE A 114 -4.10 -25.16 1.90
CA PHE A 114 -4.77 -24.70 0.67
C PHE A 114 -3.92 -23.67 -0.07
N LYS A 115 -3.49 -24.02 -1.30
CA LYS A 115 -2.55 -23.18 -2.05
C LYS A 115 -2.66 -23.22 -3.56
N ASN A 116 -2.12 -22.18 -4.21
CA ASN A 116 -1.94 -22.05 -5.65
C ASN A 116 -3.25 -21.95 -6.47
N PHE A 117 -4.28 -21.30 -5.93
CA PHE A 117 -5.53 -21.03 -6.64
C PHE A 117 -5.72 -19.54 -6.95
N TYR A 118 -6.43 -19.26 -8.05
CA TYR A 118 -7.10 -17.98 -8.25
C TYR A 118 -8.57 -18.12 -7.88
N ILE A 119 -9.06 -17.34 -6.91
CA ILE A 119 -10.45 -17.31 -6.49
C ILE A 119 -11.08 -16.01 -6.99
N ILE A 120 -12.06 -16.16 -7.88
CA ILE A 120 -12.89 -15.07 -8.37
C ILE A 120 -14.27 -15.19 -7.72
N THR A 121 -14.64 -14.18 -6.96
CA THR A 121 -15.93 -14.12 -6.26
C THR A 121 -16.77 -12.96 -6.79
N SER A 122 -17.90 -12.72 -6.14
CA SER A 122 -18.81 -11.61 -6.43
C SER A 122 -18.83 -10.59 -5.31
N THR A 123 -18.99 -9.32 -5.68
CA THR A 123 -19.23 -8.21 -4.76
C THR A 123 -20.70 -8.10 -4.33
N ASN A 124 -21.59 -8.91 -4.89
CA ASN A 124 -23.00 -8.96 -4.47
C ASN A 124 -23.14 -9.67 -3.12
N HIS A 125 -24.11 -9.24 -2.29
CA HIS A 125 -24.54 -9.93 -1.07
C HIS A 125 -23.42 -10.27 -0.05
N SER A 126 -22.45 -9.37 0.16
CA SER A 126 -21.32 -9.59 1.09
C SER A 126 -20.42 -10.79 0.72
N GLY A 127 -20.27 -11.06 -0.58
CA GLY A 127 -19.47 -12.18 -1.07
C GLY A 127 -18.03 -12.18 -0.54
N THR A 128 -17.62 -13.34 -0.03
CA THR A 128 -16.32 -13.59 0.58
C THR A 128 -15.49 -14.54 -0.29
N GLY A 129 -14.22 -14.20 -0.53
CA GLY A 129 -13.29 -15.06 -1.25
C GLY A 129 -13.01 -16.34 -0.47
N ILE A 130 -12.37 -16.20 0.69
CA ILE A 130 -12.14 -17.32 1.62
C ILE A 130 -12.73 -16.99 2.98
N ARG A 131 -13.46 -17.94 3.57
CA ARG A 131 -13.84 -17.88 4.97
C ARG A 131 -13.39 -19.15 5.66
N ASN A 132 -12.91 -19.03 6.88
CA ASN A 132 -12.66 -20.19 7.71
C ASN A 132 -13.44 -20.12 9.03
N SER A 133 -13.52 -21.23 9.75
CA SER A 133 -14.03 -21.25 11.13
C SER A 133 -13.39 -22.34 11.96
N TYR A 134 -13.02 -22.05 13.20
CA TYR A 134 -12.57 -23.04 14.20
C TYR A 134 -11.35 -23.87 13.78
N THR A 135 -10.42 -23.28 13.01
CA THR A 135 -9.24 -24.00 12.53
C THR A 135 -8.01 -23.75 13.43
N GLY A 136 -7.21 -24.80 13.60
CA GLY A 136 -5.99 -24.78 14.42
C GLY A 136 -4.78 -24.14 13.70
N PRO A 137 -3.64 -24.02 14.41
CA PRO A 137 -2.44 -23.34 13.91
C PRO A 137 -1.75 -24.02 12.72
N GLU A 138 -1.94 -25.32 12.56
CA GLU A 138 -1.41 -26.10 11.43
C GLU A 138 -2.15 -25.83 10.11
N THR A 139 -3.28 -25.10 10.15
CA THR A 139 -3.99 -24.72 8.93
C THR A 139 -3.27 -23.56 8.23
N ILE A 140 -2.87 -23.77 6.99
CA ILE A 140 -2.11 -22.82 6.19
C ILE A 140 -2.87 -22.53 4.88
N ILE A 141 -3.06 -21.25 4.62
CA ILE A 141 -3.59 -20.75 3.36
C ILE A 141 -2.51 -19.89 2.72
N GLU A 142 -1.90 -20.38 1.64
CA GLU A 142 -0.75 -19.71 1.04
C GLU A 142 -0.77 -19.63 -0.48
N LYS A 143 -0.13 -18.60 -1.04
CA LYS A 143 0.10 -18.49 -2.49
C LYS A 143 -1.20 -18.57 -3.29
N ASN A 144 -2.26 -17.93 -2.82
CA ASN A 144 -3.51 -17.79 -3.56
C ASN A 144 -3.69 -16.36 -4.04
N LYS A 145 -4.48 -16.20 -5.10
CA LYS A 145 -4.97 -14.91 -5.59
C LYS A 145 -6.47 -14.84 -5.32
N ILE A 146 -6.97 -13.72 -4.80
CA ILE A 146 -8.39 -13.49 -4.50
C ILE A 146 -8.81 -12.16 -5.11
N SER A 147 -9.92 -12.13 -5.84
CA SER A 147 -10.46 -10.86 -6.37
C SER A 147 -11.97 -10.81 -6.54
N GLY A 148 -12.51 -9.59 -6.60
CA GLY A 148 -13.92 -9.32 -6.87
C GLY A 148 -14.81 -9.59 -5.67
N ALA A 149 -14.32 -9.33 -4.45
CA ALA A 149 -14.98 -9.69 -3.19
C ALA A 149 -15.40 -8.48 -2.37
N VAL A 150 -16.44 -8.62 -1.55
CA VAL A 150 -16.61 -7.69 -0.42
C VAL A 150 -15.52 -7.98 0.62
N TYR A 151 -15.35 -9.25 1.00
CA TYR A 151 -14.28 -9.68 1.90
C TYR A 151 -13.29 -10.59 1.15
N GLY A 152 -12.02 -10.23 1.10
CA GLY A 152 -10.97 -11.10 0.57
C GLY A 152 -10.89 -12.38 1.39
N ILE A 153 -10.59 -12.22 2.68
CA ILE A 153 -10.66 -13.31 3.66
C ILE A 153 -11.31 -12.88 4.96
N ILE A 154 -12.14 -13.76 5.52
CA ILE A 154 -12.63 -13.68 6.90
C ILE A 154 -11.95 -14.78 7.71
N VAL A 155 -11.23 -14.36 8.75
CA VAL A 155 -10.64 -15.24 9.76
C VAL A 155 -11.52 -15.24 11.00
N PHE A 156 -12.24 -16.34 11.21
CA PHE A 156 -13.23 -16.44 12.29
C PHE A 156 -12.86 -17.54 13.30
N ASN A 157 -12.68 -17.20 14.57
CA ASN A 157 -12.33 -18.15 15.65
C ASN A 157 -11.20 -19.11 15.22
N SER A 158 -10.05 -18.58 14.82
CA SER A 158 -9.01 -19.39 14.20
C SER A 158 -7.59 -18.93 14.49
N ASN A 159 -6.69 -19.90 14.54
CA ASN A 159 -5.25 -19.72 14.70
C ASN A 159 -4.48 -19.95 13.39
N LEU A 160 -5.15 -19.95 12.24
CA LEU A 160 -4.51 -20.25 10.96
C LEU A 160 -3.35 -19.30 10.63
N THR A 161 -2.50 -19.76 9.71
CA THR A 161 -1.51 -18.92 9.03
C THR A 161 -2.00 -18.59 7.62
N PHE A 162 -2.18 -17.30 7.34
CA PHE A 162 -2.51 -16.77 6.02
C PHE A 162 -1.31 -16.02 5.46
N LYS A 163 -0.65 -16.60 4.44
CA LYS A 163 0.63 -16.04 3.97
C LYS A 163 0.88 -16.06 2.47
N ASN A 164 1.65 -15.10 1.97
CA ASN A 164 2.03 -15.04 0.54
C ASN A 164 0.84 -15.02 -0.42
N ASN A 165 -0.30 -14.44 -0.02
CA ASN A 165 -1.47 -14.32 -0.88
C ASN A 165 -1.55 -12.93 -1.51
N ILE A 166 -2.23 -12.86 -2.65
CA ILE A 166 -2.53 -11.61 -3.38
C ILE A 166 -4.04 -11.39 -3.32
N ILE A 167 -4.47 -10.35 -2.61
CA ILE A 167 -5.87 -9.96 -2.49
C ILE A 167 -6.04 -8.62 -3.17
N THR A 168 -6.84 -8.56 -4.22
CA THR A 168 -7.01 -7.35 -5.02
C THR A 168 -8.47 -7.14 -5.36
N ASP A 169 -8.89 -5.90 -5.58
CA ASP A 169 -10.28 -5.62 -5.94
C ASP A 169 -11.26 -6.18 -4.88
N VAL A 170 -11.00 -5.79 -3.63
CA VAL A 170 -11.85 -6.10 -2.49
C VAL A 170 -12.20 -4.88 -1.65
N GLN A 171 -13.31 -4.91 -0.93
CA GLN A 171 -13.62 -3.86 0.04
C GLN A 171 -12.81 -4.05 1.34
N TYR A 172 -12.83 -5.26 1.90
CA TYR A 172 -12.08 -5.65 3.07
C TYR A 172 -11.02 -6.68 2.66
N GLY A 173 -9.74 -6.38 2.90
CA GLY A 173 -8.65 -7.32 2.59
C GLY A 173 -8.72 -8.56 3.48
N VAL A 174 -8.45 -8.35 4.77
CA VAL A 174 -8.54 -9.37 5.82
C VAL A 174 -9.44 -8.85 6.93
N HIS A 175 -10.43 -9.64 7.32
CA HIS A 175 -11.30 -9.37 8.44
C HIS A 175 -11.13 -10.43 9.52
N LEU A 176 -10.84 -9.99 10.75
CA LEU A 176 -10.54 -10.85 11.90
C LEU A 176 -11.68 -10.75 12.92
N GLU A 177 -12.23 -11.90 13.27
CA GLU A 177 -13.32 -12.01 14.23
C GLU A 177 -13.13 -13.24 15.11
N ALA A 178 -13.44 -13.10 16.38
CA ALA A 178 -13.59 -14.21 17.30
C ALA A 178 -14.65 -13.89 18.35
N PHE A 179 -15.09 -14.91 19.10
CA PHE A 179 -16.03 -14.75 20.22
C PHE A 179 -15.36 -14.58 21.59
N ASP A 180 -14.06 -14.85 21.69
CA ASP A 180 -13.25 -14.73 22.91
C ASP A 180 -11.78 -14.46 22.53
N GLU A 181 -10.94 -14.15 23.51
CA GLU A 181 -9.55 -13.68 23.33
C GLU A 181 -8.49 -14.78 23.08
N ASN A 182 -8.89 -16.02 22.79
CA ASN A 182 -7.96 -17.16 22.69
C ASN A 182 -7.40 -17.42 21.28
N TYR A 183 -7.59 -16.48 20.35
CA TYR A 183 -7.23 -16.68 18.94
C TYR A 183 -6.07 -15.77 18.48
N PHE A 184 -5.06 -16.38 17.88
CA PHE A 184 -3.76 -15.78 17.52
C PHE A 184 -3.40 -16.08 16.05
N PRO A 185 -4.21 -15.69 15.07
CA PRO A 185 -3.92 -15.96 13.67
C PRO A 185 -2.65 -15.20 13.21
N ILE A 186 -1.96 -15.76 12.21
CA ILE A 186 -0.77 -15.17 11.61
C ILE A 186 -1.10 -14.70 10.20
N ILE A 187 -0.88 -13.41 9.93
CA ILE A 187 -1.11 -12.76 8.63
C ILE A 187 0.24 -12.26 8.14
N ASP A 188 0.84 -12.96 7.19
CA ASP A 188 2.27 -12.80 6.84
C ASP A 188 2.51 -12.63 5.35
N SER A 189 3.26 -11.61 4.93
CA SER A 189 3.77 -11.52 3.56
C SER A 189 2.68 -11.48 2.47
N ASN A 190 1.52 -10.87 2.76
CA ASN A 190 0.42 -10.75 1.80
C ASN A 190 0.43 -9.39 1.09
N ILE A 191 -0.03 -9.37 -0.16
CA ILE A 191 -0.31 -8.15 -0.91
C ILE A 191 -1.83 -7.93 -0.87
N ILE A 192 -2.25 -6.76 -0.38
CA ILE A 192 -3.66 -6.41 -0.20
C ILE A 192 -3.93 -5.08 -0.91
N ILE A 193 -4.83 -5.07 -1.87
CA ILE A 193 -5.22 -3.86 -2.61
C ILE A 193 -6.74 -3.75 -2.56
N THR A 194 -7.24 -2.78 -1.80
CA THR A 194 -8.68 -2.54 -1.68
C THR A 194 -9.18 -1.60 -2.77
N TYR A 195 -10.46 -1.65 -3.14
CA TYR A 195 -11.08 -0.68 -4.05
C TYR A 195 -11.73 0.48 -3.30
N SER A 196 -12.11 1.53 -4.04
CA SER A 196 -12.79 2.71 -3.49
C SER A 196 -14.27 2.46 -3.24
N ASN A 197 -14.74 2.70 -2.01
CA ASN A 197 -16.15 2.55 -1.65
C ASN A 197 -16.54 3.39 -0.41
N LEU A 198 -16.71 4.71 -0.62
CA LEU A 198 -17.30 5.64 0.35
C LEU A 198 -16.71 5.51 1.78
N ASN A 199 -15.41 5.31 1.91
CA ASN A 199 -14.68 5.14 3.18
C ASN A 199 -15.00 3.85 3.98
N LEU A 200 -15.56 2.80 3.37
CA LEU A 200 -15.83 1.51 4.05
C LEU A 200 -14.76 0.45 3.81
N SER A 201 -13.77 0.72 2.95
CA SER A 201 -12.75 -0.26 2.57
C SER A 201 -11.61 -0.35 3.60
N HIS A 202 -11.30 -1.53 4.12
CA HIS A 202 -10.22 -1.72 5.12
C HIS A 202 -9.18 -2.72 4.63
N GLY A 203 -7.89 -2.41 4.82
CA GLY A 203 -6.81 -3.35 4.49
C GLY A 203 -6.87 -4.59 5.37
N ILE A 204 -6.51 -4.42 6.64
CA ILE A 204 -6.71 -5.44 7.68
C ILE A 204 -7.57 -4.84 8.79
N SER A 205 -8.61 -5.55 9.20
CA SER A 205 -9.52 -5.11 10.26
C SER A 205 -9.77 -6.23 11.25
N GLY A 206 -9.88 -5.89 12.53
CA GLY A 206 -10.19 -6.83 13.60
C GLY A 206 -11.15 -6.20 14.61
N SER A 207 -12.21 -6.93 14.94
CA SER A 207 -13.32 -6.43 15.76
C SER A 207 -13.21 -6.91 17.20
N PHE A 208 -13.35 -8.22 17.43
CA PHE A 208 -13.41 -8.83 18.76
C PHE A 208 -12.54 -10.09 18.84
N GLY A 209 -11.96 -10.35 20.02
CA GLY A 209 -11.40 -11.65 20.42
C GLY A 209 -10.11 -12.13 19.74
N THR A 210 -9.58 -11.45 18.73
CA THR A 210 -8.35 -11.88 18.07
C THR A 210 -7.14 -11.06 18.54
N SER A 211 -6.01 -11.74 18.75
CA SER A 211 -4.70 -11.18 19.06
C SER A 211 -3.71 -11.55 17.96
N PRO A 212 -3.85 -10.99 16.74
CA PRO A 212 -3.10 -11.45 15.58
C PRO A 212 -1.61 -11.09 15.63
N THR A 213 -0.81 -11.87 14.90
CA THR A 213 0.53 -11.46 14.44
C THR A 213 0.43 -11.04 12.97
N ILE A 214 0.70 -9.78 12.68
CA ILE A 214 0.59 -9.18 11.35
C ILE A 214 1.97 -8.71 10.91
N ARG A 215 2.56 -9.33 9.88
CA ARG A 215 3.91 -8.98 9.44
C ARG A 215 4.16 -9.03 7.94
N ASN A 216 5.10 -8.24 7.46
CA ASN A 216 5.55 -8.23 6.06
C ASN A 216 4.44 -8.02 5.03
N ASN A 217 3.28 -7.47 5.43
CA ASN A 217 2.18 -7.26 4.50
C ASN A 217 2.36 -5.94 3.76
N TYR A 218 2.02 -5.94 2.47
CA TYR A 218 1.99 -4.77 1.63
C TYR A 218 0.55 -4.41 1.32
N ILE A 219 0.07 -3.30 1.88
CA ILE A 219 -1.35 -2.92 1.86
C ILE A 219 -1.49 -1.58 1.15
N ILE A 220 -2.27 -1.57 0.09
CA ILE A 220 -2.68 -0.36 -0.60
C ILE A 220 -4.17 -0.15 -0.35
N CYS A 221 -4.50 0.95 0.31
CA CYS A 221 -5.87 1.40 0.47
C CYS A 221 -6.15 2.52 -0.53
N GLU A 222 -7.02 2.22 -1.48
CA GLU A 222 -7.34 3.10 -2.58
C GLU A 222 -8.43 4.14 -2.26
N ASP A 223 -8.98 4.15 -1.04
CA ASP A 223 -9.97 5.12 -0.53
C ASP A 223 -9.87 5.23 1.00
N GLY A 224 -10.62 6.16 1.60
CA GLY A 224 -10.47 6.66 2.95
C GLY A 224 -10.86 5.75 4.12
N GLY A 225 -10.92 4.42 3.95
CA GLY A 225 -11.06 3.52 5.10
C GLY A 225 -9.72 3.21 5.80
N TYR A 226 -9.68 2.34 6.81
CA TYR A 226 -8.47 2.09 7.60
C TYR A 226 -7.44 1.23 6.82
N GLY A 227 -6.15 1.53 6.99
CA GLY A 227 -5.08 0.64 6.54
C GLY A 227 -5.03 -0.62 7.39
N LEU A 228 -4.84 -0.42 8.69
CA LEU A 228 -4.98 -1.46 9.70
C LEU A 228 -5.79 -0.93 10.89
N TYR A 229 -6.82 -1.67 11.28
CA TYR A 229 -7.74 -1.32 12.36
C TYR A 229 -7.94 -2.50 13.30
N LEU A 230 -7.40 -2.42 14.52
CA LEU A 230 -7.54 -3.45 15.55
C LEU A 230 -8.12 -2.83 16.82
N ILE A 231 -9.34 -3.22 17.18
CA ILE A 231 -10.09 -2.57 18.28
C ILE A 231 -9.66 -3.03 19.67
N LEU A 232 -9.28 -4.30 19.85
CA LEU A 232 -9.02 -4.90 21.17
C LEU A 232 -7.58 -5.35 21.35
N ASN A 233 -7.20 -6.49 20.78
CA ASN A 233 -5.89 -7.05 21.01
C ASN A 233 -5.05 -7.05 19.74
N ASN A 234 -3.74 -6.93 19.95
CA ASN A 234 -2.71 -7.07 18.94
C ASN A 234 -1.53 -7.76 19.60
N LYS A 235 -1.02 -8.83 19.01
CA LYS A 235 0.20 -9.45 19.52
C LYS A 235 1.39 -8.70 18.96
N GLU A 236 1.51 -8.69 17.64
CA GLU A 236 2.62 -8.09 16.92
C GLU A 236 2.13 -7.47 15.60
N THR A 237 2.62 -6.28 15.27
CA THR A 237 2.48 -5.65 13.96
C THR A 237 3.85 -5.18 13.51
N LYS A 238 4.50 -5.92 12.62
CA LYS A 238 5.90 -5.64 12.23
C LYS A 238 6.13 -5.60 10.73
N ASN A 239 6.97 -4.72 10.22
CA ASN A 239 7.42 -4.77 8.82
C ASN A 239 6.29 -4.65 7.79
N ASN A 240 5.17 -4.03 8.17
CA ASN A 240 4.07 -3.80 7.23
C ASN A 240 4.26 -2.46 6.52
N VAL A 241 3.96 -2.46 5.23
CA VAL A 241 3.87 -1.27 4.39
C VAL A 241 2.40 -0.97 4.16
N VAL A 242 1.97 0.23 4.53
CA VAL A 242 0.61 0.71 4.26
C VAL A 242 0.66 2.01 3.48
N VAL A 243 -0.01 2.02 2.34
CA VAL A 243 -0.11 3.18 1.44
C VAL A 243 -1.57 3.57 1.28
N LYS A 244 -1.90 4.84 1.54
CA LYS A 244 -3.23 5.40 1.33
C LYS A 244 -3.18 6.45 0.23
N LYS A 245 -3.80 6.16 -0.92
CA LYS A 245 -3.63 7.01 -2.12
C LYS A 245 -4.47 8.28 -2.15
N VAL A 246 -5.55 8.36 -1.37
CA VAL A 246 -6.52 9.47 -1.45
C VAL A 246 -6.71 10.12 -0.09
N ASN A 247 -7.10 11.40 -0.09
CA ASN A 247 -7.47 12.14 1.11
C ASN A 247 -8.53 11.37 1.89
N SER A 248 -8.11 10.80 3.03
CA SER A 248 -8.89 9.85 3.77
C SER A 248 -9.64 10.52 4.92
N ASN A 249 -10.94 10.22 5.05
CA ASN A 249 -11.71 10.59 6.24
C ASN A 249 -11.46 9.68 7.46
N ARG A 250 -10.68 8.59 7.33
CA ARG A 250 -10.29 7.71 8.45
C ARG A 250 -8.78 7.62 8.67
N HIS A 251 -8.39 7.00 9.79
CA HIS A 251 -7.00 6.84 10.24
C HIS A 251 -6.19 5.87 9.36
N GLY A 252 -4.86 5.91 9.47
CA GLY A 252 -3.97 4.95 8.80
C GLY A 252 -3.93 3.65 9.57
N TYR A 253 -3.27 3.70 10.71
CA TYR A 253 -3.25 2.73 11.77
C TYR A 253 -4.10 3.19 12.95
N CYS A 254 -4.94 2.28 13.43
CA CYS A 254 -5.72 2.51 14.64
C CYS A 254 -5.69 1.22 15.48
N PHE A 255 -5.04 1.32 16.64
CA PHE A 255 -4.92 0.26 17.63
C PHE A 255 -5.61 0.70 18.91
N SER A 256 -6.53 -0.11 19.41
CA SER A 256 -7.33 0.21 20.60
C SER A 256 -7.32 -0.94 21.61
N LEU A 257 -7.59 -0.64 22.89
CA LEU A 257 -7.99 -1.52 24.00
C LEU A 257 -7.13 -2.77 24.35
N GLY A 258 -5.81 -2.77 24.13
CA GLY A 258 -4.95 -3.91 24.50
C GLY A 258 -3.45 -3.63 24.46
N GLY A 259 -2.63 -4.67 24.63
CA GLY A 259 -1.16 -4.60 24.51
C GLY A 259 -0.65 -4.70 23.07
N GLY A 260 0.64 -5.00 22.89
CA GLY A 260 1.21 -5.41 21.61
C GLY A 260 2.48 -4.66 21.20
N VAL A 261 3.24 -5.29 20.30
CA VAL A 261 4.48 -4.75 19.74
C VAL A 261 4.22 -4.24 18.32
N ILE A 262 4.55 -2.98 18.06
CA ILE A 262 4.38 -2.33 16.76
C ILE A 262 5.73 -1.74 16.34
N GLU A 263 6.44 -2.48 15.51
CA GLU A 263 7.84 -2.20 15.19
C GLU A 263 8.08 -2.17 13.70
N ASN A 264 8.97 -1.29 13.23
CA ASN A 264 9.46 -1.34 11.85
C ASN A 264 8.31 -1.32 10.83
N ASN A 265 7.30 -0.47 10.98
CA ASN A 265 6.26 -0.33 9.95
C ASN A 265 6.45 0.95 9.16
N PHE A 266 5.95 0.97 7.93
CA PHE A 266 5.89 2.15 7.09
C PHE A 266 4.43 2.49 6.78
N LEU A 267 4.05 3.75 6.96
CA LEU A 267 2.72 4.25 6.62
C LEU A 267 2.85 5.56 5.86
N MET A 268 2.30 5.58 4.65
CA MET A 268 2.19 6.79 3.83
C MET A 268 0.72 7.07 3.50
N GLY A 269 0.32 8.33 3.55
CA GLY A 269 -0.99 8.75 3.08
C GLY A 269 -1.10 10.24 2.91
N LYS A 270 -2.30 10.74 2.55
CA LYS A 270 -2.68 12.15 2.72
C LYS A 270 -3.83 12.20 3.72
N PHE A 271 -3.54 12.53 4.97
CA PHE A 271 -4.51 12.52 6.07
C PHE A 271 -4.96 13.93 6.44
N SER A 272 -5.68 14.62 5.56
CA SER A 272 -6.24 15.93 5.87
C SER A 272 -7.17 15.82 7.10
N ASN A 273 -6.72 16.33 8.25
CA ASN A 273 -7.41 16.31 9.55
C ASN A 273 -7.60 14.92 10.21
N ARG A 274 -6.76 13.93 9.90
CA ARG A 274 -6.85 12.59 10.52
C ARG A 274 -5.50 12.08 11.03
N ILE A 275 -5.59 11.19 12.02
CA ILE A 275 -4.46 10.57 12.69
C ILE A 275 -3.90 9.45 11.81
N SER A 276 -2.61 9.48 11.51
CA SER A 276 -1.94 8.40 10.78
C SER A 276 -1.74 7.19 11.70
N PHE A 277 -1.29 7.40 12.94
CA PHE A 277 -1.05 6.33 13.91
C PHE A 277 -1.75 6.65 15.24
N TRP A 278 -2.87 5.98 15.50
CA TRP A 278 -3.64 6.18 16.73
C TRP A 278 -3.52 4.99 17.66
N VAL A 279 -3.05 5.25 18.89
CA VAL A 279 -3.18 4.34 20.02
C VAL A 279 -4.21 4.91 20.97
N TYR A 280 -5.34 4.21 21.12
CA TYR A 280 -6.45 4.64 21.97
C TYR A 280 -6.77 3.61 23.04
N ARG A 281 -6.58 3.96 24.32
CA ARG A 281 -6.77 3.06 25.47
C ARG A 281 -5.87 1.82 25.42
N GLY A 282 -5.09 1.59 26.45
CA GLY A 282 -4.32 0.35 26.56
C GLY A 282 -3.14 0.45 27.50
N SER A 283 -2.51 -0.70 27.73
CA SER A 283 -1.33 -0.85 28.56
C SER A 283 -0.32 -1.75 27.86
N ASN A 284 0.96 -1.57 28.18
CA ASN A 284 2.09 -2.39 27.74
C ASN A 284 2.27 -2.44 26.22
N LYS A 285 2.12 -1.30 25.55
CA LYS A 285 2.44 -1.19 24.12
C LYS A 285 3.90 -0.83 23.89
N VAL A 286 4.48 -1.38 22.82
CA VAL A 286 5.78 -0.98 22.29
C VAL A 286 5.55 -0.44 20.88
N VAL A 287 6.02 0.78 20.62
CA VAL A 287 5.89 1.46 19.32
C VAL A 287 7.23 2.04 18.96
N ASN A 288 8.04 1.28 18.21
CA ASN A 288 9.40 1.66 17.85
C ASN A 288 9.68 1.52 16.35
N ASN A 289 10.66 2.24 15.83
CA ASN A 289 11.19 2.05 14.47
C ASN A 289 10.16 2.25 13.35
N ASN A 290 9.06 2.97 13.58
CA ASN A 290 8.04 3.18 12.55
C ASN A 290 8.30 4.48 11.76
N ILE A 291 7.97 4.48 10.47
CA ILE A 291 7.91 5.68 9.64
C ILE A 291 6.44 6.00 9.35
N ILE A 292 6.06 7.26 9.58
CA ILE A 292 4.83 7.83 9.02
C ILE A 292 5.17 8.98 8.08
N GLN A 293 4.43 9.10 6.97
CA GLN A 293 4.59 10.16 5.98
C GLN A 293 3.23 10.74 5.54
N GLY A 294 3.12 12.07 5.49
CA GLY A 294 2.02 12.79 4.82
C GLY A 294 0.71 12.93 5.62
N ALA A 295 0.73 13.43 6.86
CA ALA A 295 -0.46 13.45 7.72
C ALA A 295 -0.75 14.80 8.39
N GLY A 296 -2.03 15.13 8.62
CA GLY A 296 -2.36 16.27 9.49
C GLY A 296 -2.05 16.01 10.96
N THR A 297 -2.19 14.76 11.41
CA THR A 297 -1.74 14.31 12.74
C THR A 297 -1.01 12.99 12.61
N GLY A 298 0.16 12.91 13.22
CA GLY A 298 1.04 11.75 13.14
C GLY A 298 0.69 10.67 14.17
N TYR A 299 1.59 10.52 15.13
CA TYR A 299 1.41 9.66 16.29
C TYR A 299 0.53 10.34 17.33
N LYS A 300 -0.64 9.77 17.60
CA LYS A 300 -1.51 10.20 18.69
C LYS A 300 -1.63 9.10 19.74
N LEU A 301 -1.31 9.43 20.98
CA LEU A 301 -1.50 8.56 22.13
C LEU A 301 -2.59 9.14 23.04
N GLU A 302 -3.63 8.36 23.30
CA GLU A 302 -4.74 8.77 24.19
C GLU A 302 -5.08 7.66 25.19
N LEU A 303 -5.19 8.05 26.47
CA LEU A 303 -5.59 7.14 27.56
C LEU A 303 -4.70 5.89 27.66
N VAL A 304 -3.37 6.07 27.50
CA VAL A 304 -2.40 4.98 27.53
C VAL A 304 -1.65 5.00 28.87
N ASP A 305 -1.71 3.89 29.62
CA ASP A 305 -1.12 3.82 30.96
C ASP A 305 0.40 3.59 30.91
N THR A 306 0.83 2.63 30.08
CA THR A 306 2.24 2.26 29.89
C THR A 306 2.54 2.05 28.41
N ILE A 307 3.47 2.85 27.87
CA ILE A 307 3.96 2.73 26.50
C ILE A 307 5.47 2.94 26.43
N LYS A 308 6.13 2.08 25.67
CA LYS A 308 7.51 2.28 25.22
C LYS A 308 7.42 2.86 23.81
N PHE A 309 7.84 4.11 23.64
CA PHE A 309 7.73 4.82 22.38
C PHE A 309 9.08 5.47 22.08
N GLY A 310 9.76 5.02 21.04
CA GLY A 310 11.07 5.57 20.65
C GLY A 310 11.46 5.21 19.24
N TYR A 311 12.45 5.91 18.70
CA TYR A 311 13.04 5.59 17.39
C TYR A 311 12.03 5.62 16.22
N ASN A 312 10.98 6.44 16.29
CA ASN A 312 10.03 6.60 15.20
C ASN A 312 10.35 7.85 14.37
N ASN A 313 9.99 7.84 13.09
CA ASN A 313 10.07 9.01 12.21
C ASN A 313 8.67 9.50 11.82
N ALA A 314 8.48 10.82 11.78
CA ALA A 314 7.29 11.47 11.26
C ALA A 314 7.65 12.56 10.24
N TRP A 315 7.46 12.27 8.95
CA TRP A 315 7.84 13.15 7.85
C TRP A 315 6.64 13.77 7.14
N GLU A 316 6.71 15.05 6.78
CA GLU A 316 5.58 15.78 6.18
C GLU A 316 4.29 15.62 7.01
N VAL A 317 4.41 15.82 8.32
CA VAL A 317 3.29 15.74 9.25
C VAL A 317 3.10 17.05 10.00
N ASP A 318 1.91 17.65 9.94
CA ASP A 318 1.65 18.97 10.56
C ASP A 318 1.79 18.91 12.10
N ASN A 319 1.24 17.86 12.71
CA ASN A 319 1.31 17.59 14.15
C ASN A 319 1.90 16.20 14.39
N PRO A 320 3.24 16.04 14.42
CA PRO A 320 3.89 14.73 14.37
C PRO A 320 3.63 13.87 15.61
N PHE A 321 3.54 14.49 16.79
CA PHE A 321 3.35 13.81 18.07
C PHE A 321 2.28 14.53 18.89
N VAL A 322 1.22 13.82 19.30
CA VAL A 322 0.07 14.39 20.01
C VAL A 322 -0.30 13.52 21.21
N GLY A 323 -0.53 14.17 22.35
CA GLY A 323 -0.93 13.50 23.60
C GLY A 323 0.24 13.06 24.49
N PHE A 324 1.48 13.33 24.08
CA PHE A 324 2.69 13.03 24.84
C PHE A 324 3.88 13.88 24.37
N ASN A 325 4.98 13.86 25.12
CA ASN A 325 6.25 14.47 24.72
C ASN A 325 7.20 13.37 24.21
N PRO A 326 7.57 13.35 22.92
CA PRO A 326 8.54 12.41 22.40
C PRO A 326 9.94 12.71 22.96
N ASP A 327 10.75 11.67 23.18
CA ASP A 327 12.17 11.84 23.50
C ASP A 327 13.01 12.11 22.23
N SER A 328 14.32 12.29 22.40
CA SER A 328 15.25 12.60 21.31
C SER A 328 15.51 11.44 20.34
N THR A 329 14.97 10.25 20.59
CA THR A 329 15.10 9.11 19.68
C THR A 329 14.14 9.22 18.50
N ASN A 330 13.09 10.03 18.61
CA ASN A 330 12.10 10.22 17.56
C ASN A 330 12.49 11.38 16.62
N LEU A 331 12.28 11.18 15.33
CA LEU A 331 12.75 12.06 14.26
C LEU A 331 11.58 12.65 13.46
N THR A 332 11.85 13.78 12.80
CA THR A 332 10.99 14.38 11.78
C THR A 332 11.82 14.71 10.55
N ALA A 333 12.51 13.70 10.04
CA ALA A 333 13.48 13.81 8.95
C ALA A 333 12.93 13.20 7.65
N ASP A 334 13.40 13.71 6.51
CA ASP A 334 13.16 13.11 5.21
C ASP A 334 13.68 11.66 5.20
N PRO A 335 12.84 10.65 4.95
CA PRO A 335 13.27 9.27 4.89
C PRO A 335 14.24 8.99 3.74
N MET A 336 14.27 9.83 2.70
CA MET A 336 15.01 9.59 1.46
C MET A 336 14.66 8.22 0.87
N LEU A 337 13.41 8.06 0.42
CA LEU A 337 12.89 6.81 -0.15
C LEU A 337 13.35 6.64 -1.60
N VAL A 338 13.69 5.43 -2.02
CA VAL A 338 14.15 5.12 -3.40
C VAL A 338 13.15 5.63 -4.44
N SER A 339 11.86 5.28 -4.31
CA SER A 339 10.81 5.84 -5.16
C SER A 339 9.43 5.61 -4.58
N GLU A 340 8.75 6.71 -4.22
CA GLU A 340 7.34 6.68 -3.83
C GLU A 340 6.45 6.26 -5.01
N ASP A 341 6.80 6.67 -6.23
CA ASP A 341 6.02 6.43 -7.45
C ASP A 341 6.02 4.95 -7.87
N SER A 342 7.18 4.29 -7.76
CA SER A 342 7.28 2.84 -8.02
C SER A 342 6.93 1.99 -6.81
N SER A 343 6.41 2.59 -5.73
CA SER A 343 6.06 1.85 -4.50
C SER A 343 7.27 1.15 -3.85
N ASP A 344 8.46 1.75 -3.99
CA ASP A 344 9.71 1.27 -3.40
C ASP A 344 10.13 2.19 -2.25
N PHE A 345 9.76 1.79 -1.02
CA PHE A 345 9.99 2.57 0.19
C PHE A 345 11.26 2.17 0.95
N ARG A 346 12.24 1.57 0.25
CA ARG A 346 13.58 1.35 0.78
C ARG A 346 14.31 2.68 0.96
N LEU A 347 15.23 2.74 1.91
CA LEU A 347 16.02 3.94 2.22
C LEU A 347 17.17 4.11 1.22
N GLN A 348 17.56 5.36 0.96
CA GLN A 348 18.74 5.73 0.17
C GLN A 348 19.99 5.91 1.07
N MET A 349 21.18 5.89 0.46
CA MET A 349 22.49 5.79 1.14
C MET A 349 22.74 6.80 2.25
N PHE A 350 22.17 8.00 2.16
CA PHE A 350 22.40 9.07 3.14
C PHE A 350 21.18 9.37 4.01
N SER A 351 20.18 8.49 4.00
CA SER A 351 19.04 8.62 4.90
C SER A 351 19.48 8.66 6.35
N LEU A 352 18.93 9.61 7.12
CA LEU A 352 19.14 9.69 8.56
C LEU A 352 18.43 8.57 9.33
N LEU A 353 17.70 7.69 8.64
CA LEU A 353 16.94 6.59 9.25
C LEU A 353 17.72 5.28 9.27
N ILE A 354 18.87 5.21 8.59
CA ILE A 354 19.76 4.05 8.56
C ILE A 354 20.48 3.88 9.90
N ASP A 355 20.47 2.67 10.46
CA ASP A 355 21.10 2.35 11.76
C ASP A 355 20.66 3.30 12.90
N ARG A 356 19.38 3.72 12.91
CA ARG A 356 18.82 4.66 13.90
C ARG A 356 17.64 4.13 14.71
N GLY A 357 17.19 2.92 14.46
CA GLY A 357 16.14 2.22 15.22
C GLY A 357 16.56 1.86 16.64
N ASP A 358 15.75 1.11 17.38
CA ASP A 358 16.09 0.61 18.71
C ASP A 358 17.40 -0.20 18.65
N PRO A 359 18.42 0.12 19.47
CA PRO A 359 19.72 -0.56 19.45
C PRO A 359 19.66 -2.04 19.87
N THR A 360 18.56 -2.49 20.45
CA THR A 360 18.33 -3.91 20.80
C THR A 360 17.73 -4.73 19.65
N ILE A 361 17.31 -4.07 18.57
CA ILE A 361 16.77 -4.69 17.37
C ILE A 361 17.86 -4.61 16.29
N LEU A 362 18.12 -5.75 15.63
CA LEU A 362 19.15 -5.86 14.60
C LEU A 362 18.52 -6.17 13.24
N ASP A 363 19.13 -5.63 12.20
CA ASP A 363 18.86 -5.98 10.81
C ASP A 363 19.46 -7.35 10.46
N PRO A 364 19.05 -7.97 9.33
CA PRO A 364 19.54 -9.29 8.93
C PRO A 364 21.06 -9.38 8.72
N ASP A 365 21.75 -8.26 8.49
CA ASP A 365 23.20 -8.18 8.38
C ASP A 365 23.92 -7.95 9.73
N GLY A 366 23.16 -7.84 10.81
CA GLY A 366 23.64 -7.64 12.17
C GLY A 366 23.90 -6.17 12.54
N SER A 367 23.63 -5.22 11.64
CA SER A 367 23.67 -3.79 11.98
C SER A 367 22.50 -3.41 12.90
N ARG A 368 22.53 -2.19 13.41
CA ARG A 368 21.43 -1.67 14.24
C ARG A 368 20.22 -1.48 13.33
N SER A 369 19.03 -1.80 13.83
CA SER A 369 17.83 -1.70 12.99
C SER A 369 17.67 -0.33 12.32
N ASP A 370 17.41 -0.34 11.02
CA ASP A 370 16.85 0.82 10.32
C ASP A 370 15.44 1.15 10.84
N ILE A 371 15.08 2.44 10.84
CA ILE A 371 13.69 2.85 11.08
C ILE A 371 12.90 2.60 9.78
N GLY A 372 11.77 1.89 9.85
CA GLY A 372 10.86 1.62 8.73
C GLY A 372 10.66 0.14 8.41
N ALA A 373 9.85 -0.12 7.38
CA ALA A 373 9.36 -1.47 7.01
C ALA A 373 10.41 -2.46 6.53
N TYR A 374 11.55 -1.96 6.06
CA TYR A 374 12.64 -2.79 5.55
C TYR A 374 13.75 -3.00 6.58
N GLY A 375 13.67 -2.36 7.75
CA GLY A 375 14.55 -2.61 8.89
C GLY A 375 13.95 -3.62 9.87
N GLY A 376 14.72 -4.01 10.87
CA GLY A 376 14.41 -5.04 11.85
C GLY A 376 14.68 -6.46 11.34
N PRO A 377 14.50 -7.48 12.20
CA PRO A 377 14.88 -8.86 11.91
C PRO A 377 14.04 -9.53 10.81
N LEU A 378 12.90 -8.93 10.43
CA LEU A 378 12.04 -9.38 9.33
C LEU A 378 12.22 -8.53 8.06
N GLY A 379 13.12 -7.54 8.11
CA GLY A 379 13.44 -6.65 7.01
C GLY A 379 14.29 -7.31 5.93
N GLU A 380 14.85 -6.48 5.06
CA GLU A 380 15.66 -6.91 3.92
C GLU A 380 17.07 -6.32 4.02
N SER A 381 18.08 -7.11 3.70
CA SER A 381 19.42 -6.57 3.44
C SER A 381 19.52 -6.19 1.96
N TYR A 382 19.81 -4.92 1.70
CA TYR A 382 19.96 -4.39 0.35
C TYR A 382 21.06 -3.34 0.30
N LYS A 383 21.61 -3.12 -0.90
CA LYS A 383 22.59 -2.05 -1.11
C LYS A 383 21.85 -0.71 -1.15
N TYR A 384 22.23 0.20 -0.27
CA TYR A 384 21.75 1.57 -0.36
C TYR A 384 22.26 2.25 -1.64
N LEU A 385 21.35 2.89 -2.37
CA LEU A 385 21.64 3.60 -3.60
C LEU A 385 21.92 5.07 -3.29
N ASP A 386 22.94 5.61 -3.95
CA ASP A 386 23.19 7.05 -4.04
C ASP A 386 22.40 7.57 -5.25
N LEU A 387 21.31 8.28 -4.98
CA LEU A 387 20.39 8.80 -6.00
C LEU A 387 20.45 10.32 -6.00
N SER A 388 20.25 10.91 -7.17
CA SER A 388 20.18 12.37 -7.29
C SER A 388 19.01 12.94 -6.46
N PRO A 389 19.14 14.16 -5.92
CA PRO A 389 18.06 14.80 -5.19
C PRO A 389 16.77 14.90 -6.01
N LYS A 390 15.65 15.11 -5.33
CA LYS A 390 14.40 15.54 -5.98
C LYS A 390 14.65 16.89 -6.67
N ALA A 391 14.03 17.08 -7.84
CA ALA A 391 14.04 18.37 -8.53
C ALA A 391 13.52 19.48 -7.58
N PRO A 392 14.11 20.69 -7.58
CA PRO A 392 13.56 21.82 -6.84
C PRO A 392 12.12 22.09 -7.28
N ARG A 393 11.23 22.44 -6.33
CA ARG A 393 9.81 22.64 -6.60
C ARG A 393 9.28 23.94 -6.01
N GLY A 394 8.13 24.37 -6.49
CA GLY A 394 7.40 25.51 -5.94
C GLY A 394 8.18 26.81 -6.12
N ILE A 395 8.80 26.98 -7.30
CA ILE A 395 9.47 28.22 -7.63
C ILE A 395 8.45 29.33 -7.83
N GLU A 396 8.66 30.45 -7.18
CA GLU A 396 7.83 31.65 -7.23
C GLU A 396 8.71 32.84 -7.58
N ALA A 397 8.17 33.74 -8.39
CA ALA A 397 8.82 34.99 -8.75
C ALA A 397 8.00 36.15 -8.22
N PHE A 398 8.68 37.15 -7.69
CA PHE A 398 8.12 38.40 -7.20
C PHE A 398 8.89 39.56 -7.83
N SER A 399 8.19 40.66 -8.08
CA SER A 399 8.77 41.86 -8.66
C SER A 399 8.35 43.07 -7.85
N ASP A 400 9.32 43.84 -7.38
CA ASP A 400 9.10 45.14 -6.73
C ASP A 400 10.19 46.11 -7.16
N SER A 401 9.80 47.31 -7.62
CA SER A 401 10.67 48.49 -7.74
C SER A 401 12.06 48.23 -8.38
N ASN A 402 12.10 47.53 -9.52
CA ASN A 402 13.29 47.10 -10.30
C ASN A 402 14.04 45.84 -9.83
N LEU A 403 13.53 45.11 -8.84
CA LEU A 403 14.10 43.84 -8.39
C LEU A 403 13.22 42.67 -8.84
N ILE A 404 13.86 41.62 -9.35
CA ILE A 404 13.27 40.30 -9.55
C ILE A 404 13.75 39.42 -8.41
N THR A 405 12.81 38.91 -7.62
CA THR A 405 13.06 38.00 -6.50
C THR A 405 12.50 36.63 -6.84
N LEU A 406 13.33 35.59 -6.80
CA LEU A 406 12.90 34.21 -6.89
C LEU A 406 12.94 33.57 -5.51
N LYS A 407 11.93 32.78 -5.18
CA LYS A 407 11.88 31.90 -4.02
C LYS A 407 11.52 30.49 -4.47
N TRP A 408 12.01 29.47 -3.79
CA TRP A 408 11.61 28.09 -4.06
C TRP A 408 11.57 27.28 -2.75
N ARG A 409 10.97 26.09 -2.81
CA ARG A 409 10.96 25.18 -1.65
C ARG A 409 12.33 24.55 -1.47
N LYS A 410 12.78 24.47 -0.22
CA LYS A 410 14.05 23.84 0.13
C LYS A 410 13.95 22.33 -0.09
N ASN A 411 14.93 21.74 -0.76
CA ASN A 411 15.21 20.32 -0.73
C ASN A 411 15.51 19.84 0.71
N THR A 412 15.04 18.65 1.03
CA THR A 412 14.95 18.12 2.40
C THR A 412 15.83 16.91 2.63
N GLU A 413 16.40 16.37 1.56
CA GLU A 413 17.37 15.27 1.59
C GLU A 413 18.58 15.64 2.47
N ALA A 414 19.04 14.68 3.27
CA ALA A 414 20.05 14.94 4.29
C ALA A 414 21.44 15.26 3.72
N ASP A 415 21.69 14.81 2.49
CA ASP A 415 22.90 15.03 1.71
C ASP A 415 22.81 16.21 0.73
N PHE A 416 21.69 16.93 0.69
CA PHE A 416 21.53 18.13 -0.13
C PHE A 416 22.68 19.13 0.11
N SER A 417 23.26 19.66 -0.98
CA SER A 417 24.38 20.59 -0.92
C SER A 417 24.02 22.00 -1.42
N TYR A 418 23.64 22.14 -2.70
CA TYR A 418 23.38 23.45 -3.30
C TYR A 418 22.46 23.37 -4.53
N TYR A 419 21.97 24.53 -4.97
CA TYR A 419 21.23 24.72 -6.21
C TYR A 419 22.09 25.31 -7.31
N LYS A 420 21.80 24.96 -8.56
CA LYS A 420 22.22 25.74 -9.73
C LYS A 420 21.01 26.47 -10.29
N LEU A 421 21.14 27.77 -10.52
CA LEU A 421 20.10 28.59 -11.15
C LEU A 421 20.49 28.87 -12.60
N PHE A 422 19.57 28.64 -13.52
CA PHE A 422 19.73 28.92 -14.94
C PHE A 422 18.72 29.97 -15.40
N ARG A 423 19.10 30.77 -16.39
CA ARG A 423 18.27 31.85 -16.92
C ARG A 423 18.51 32.09 -18.41
N ASP A 424 17.42 32.33 -19.14
CA ASP A 424 17.45 32.82 -20.52
C ASP A 424 16.33 33.86 -20.77
N THR A 425 16.39 34.55 -21.89
CA THR A 425 15.31 35.36 -22.45
C THR A 425 14.31 34.54 -23.28
N ALA A 426 14.68 33.34 -23.72
CA ALA A 426 13.81 32.41 -24.43
C ALA A 426 13.14 31.41 -23.47
N ALA A 427 11.85 31.14 -23.69
CA ALA A 427 11.13 30.08 -22.98
C ALA A 427 11.62 28.70 -23.42
N ASN A 428 11.48 27.70 -22.55
CA ASN A 428 11.92 26.32 -22.76
C ASN A 428 13.41 26.18 -23.14
N PHE A 429 14.25 27.11 -22.68
CA PHE A 429 15.69 27.10 -22.98
C PHE A 429 16.39 25.86 -22.40
N THR A 430 17.51 25.48 -23.01
CA THR A 430 18.37 24.39 -22.52
C THR A 430 19.23 24.90 -21.37
N ALA A 431 19.12 24.25 -20.21
CA ALA A 431 19.97 24.56 -19.07
C ALA A 431 21.37 23.96 -19.27
N ASP A 432 22.36 24.83 -19.41
CA ASP A 432 23.78 24.49 -19.57
C ASP A 432 24.69 25.59 -18.98
N THR A 433 26.00 25.47 -19.18
CA THR A 433 27.00 26.42 -18.66
C THR A 433 26.84 27.85 -19.19
N THR A 434 26.22 28.05 -20.36
CA THR A 434 26.00 29.38 -20.96
C THR A 434 24.80 30.11 -20.36
N THR A 435 23.83 29.35 -19.83
CA THR A 435 22.63 29.87 -19.17
C THR A 435 22.74 29.88 -17.64
N LEU A 436 23.84 29.35 -17.09
CA LEU A 436 24.08 29.30 -15.65
C LEU A 436 24.27 30.70 -15.08
N VAL A 437 23.41 31.05 -14.12
CA VAL A 437 23.49 32.30 -13.36
C VAL A 437 24.46 32.16 -12.20
N GLY A 438 24.41 31.02 -11.50
CA GLY A 438 25.27 30.77 -10.35
C GLY A 438 24.84 29.57 -9.52
N ILE A 439 25.58 29.38 -8.42
CA ILE A 439 25.36 28.33 -7.42
C ILE A 439 24.92 28.99 -6.10
N PHE A 440 23.91 28.41 -5.46
CA PHE A 440 23.26 28.97 -4.28
C PHE A 440 22.97 27.90 -3.23
N THR A 441 23.17 28.19 -1.96
CA THR A 441 22.77 27.31 -0.84
C THR A 441 21.44 27.72 -0.21
N ASP A 442 21.06 28.98 -0.39
CA ASP A 442 19.79 29.54 0.08
C ASP A 442 18.67 29.30 -0.93
N THR A 443 17.42 29.54 -0.50
CA THR A 443 16.21 29.42 -1.33
C THR A 443 15.68 30.76 -1.84
N LEU A 444 16.55 31.76 -1.92
CA LEU A 444 16.24 33.11 -2.33
C LEU A 444 17.28 33.61 -3.33
N TYR A 445 16.82 34.11 -4.46
CA TYR A 445 17.66 34.83 -5.41
C TYR A 445 17.06 36.20 -5.70
N VAL A 446 17.89 37.23 -5.70
CA VAL A 446 17.47 38.59 -6.03
C VAL A 446 18.41 39.13 -7.10
N GLN A 447 17.84 39.68 -8.17
CA GLN A 447 18.58 40.42 -9.18
C GLN A 447 17.90 41.73 -9.53
N GLN A 448 18.69 42.70 -9.97
CA GLN A 448 18.14 43.86 -10.65
C GLN A 448 17.59 43.45 -12.02
N ALA A 449 16.45 44.01 -12.38
CA ALA A 449 15.87 43.81 -13.68
C ALA A 449 16.76 44.45 -14.76
N PRO A 450 17.25 43.68 -15.75
CA PRO A 450 18.13 44.21 -16.78
C PRO A 450 17.39 45.22 -17.68
N SER A 451 18.07 46.32 -18.01
CA SER A 451 17.58 47.29 -18.99
C SER A 451 17.47 46.65 -20.38
N ASN A 452 16.40 46.95 -21.11
CA ASN A 452 16.12 46.45 -22.47
C ASN A 452 15.80 44.95 -22.62
N VAL A 453 15.65 44.20 -21.52
CA VAL A 453 15.13 42.83 -21.55
C VAL A 453 13.63 42.87 -21.24
N LYS A 454 12.81 42.20 -22.04
CA LYS A 454 11.34 42.18 -21.84
C LYS A 454 10.85 40.96 -21.08
N LYS A 455 11.58 39.85 -21.15
CA LYS A 455 11.22 38.58 -20.53
C LYS A 455 12.45 37.84 -20.03
N LEU A 456 12.32 37.18 -18.90
CA LEU A 456 13.30 36.25 -18.37
C LEU A 456 12.61 34.96 -17.94
N PHE A 457 13.24 33.84 -18.22
CA PHE A 457 12.81 32.51 -17.80
C PHE A 457 13.88 31.90 -16.91
N PHE A 458 13.47 31.20 -15.85
CA PHE A 458 14.37 30.61 -14.87
C PHE A 458 14.04 29.14 -14.63
N LYS A 459 15.08 28.34 -14.37
CA LYS A 459 15.01 26.93 -13.93
C LYS A 459 16.08 26.67 -12.89
N LEU A 460 15.88 25.67 -12.04
CA LEU A 460 16.86 25.23 -11.05
C LEU A 460 17.13 23.73 -11.15
N THR A 461 18.32 23.32 -10.73
CA THR A 461 18.61 21.95 -10.30
C THR A 461 19.10 21.98 -8.85
N ALA A 462 18.94 20.86 -8.15
CA ALA A 462 19.54 20.60 -6.84
C ALA A 462 20.70 19.63 -7.01
N VAL A 463 21.73 19.81 -6.19
CA VAL A 463 22.94 19.00 -6.20
C VAL A 463 23.22 18.52 -4.79
N ASP A 464 23.48 17.22 -4.63
CA ASP A 464 23.88 16.62 -3.35
C ASP A 464 25.39 16.79 -3.08
N SER A 465 25.82 16.26 -1.92
CA SER A 465 27.21 16.29 -1.48
C SER A 465 28.13 15.37 -2.29
N GLN A 466 27.55 14.41 -3.01
CA GLN A 466 28.21 13.45 -3.90
C GLN A 466 28.32 13.97 -5.34
N ARG A 467 27.72 15.14 -5.60
CA ARG A 467 27.63 15.85 -6.88
C ARG A 467 26.66 15.24 -7.88
N ASN A 468 25.72 14.41 -7.45
CA ASN A 468 24.61 14.05 -8.32
C ASN A 468 23.65 15.25 -8.45
N GLU A 469 23.16 15.45 -9.66
CA GLU A 469 22.32 16.60 -10.01
C GLU A 469 20.92 16.11 -10.36
N SER A 470 19.92 16.77 -9.77
CA SER A 470 18.52 16.44 -9.98
C SER A 470 18.03 16.83 -11.38
N LEU A 471 16.81 16.39 -11.70
CA LEU A 471 16.08 16.95 -12.84
C LEU A 471 15.81 18.45 -12.64
N LEU A 472 15.57 19.15 -13.75
CA LEU A 472 15.20 20.56 -13.71
C LEU A 472 13.87 20.77 -12.97
N SER A 473 13.80 21.88 -12.23
CA SER A 473 12.55 22.43 -11.72
C SER A 473 11.60 22.81 -12.86
N GLU A 474 10.38 23.17 -12.50
CA GLU A 474 9.52 23.92 -13.40
C GLU A 474 10.18 25.23 -13.88
N GLU A 475 9.80 25.69 -15.07
CA GLU A 475 10.26 26.96 -15.64
C GLU A 475 9.31 28.09 -15.22
N ILE A 476 9.86 29.17 -14.67
CA ILE A 476 9.09 30.39 -14.37
C ILE A 476 9.51 31.55 -15.26
N GLY A 477 8.53 32.27 -15.80
CA GLY A 477 8.74 33.46 -16.61
C GLY A 477 8.41 34.75 -15.86
N VAL A 478 9.17 35.81 -16.12
CA VAL A 478 8.93 37.16 -15.60
C VAL A 478 8.89 38.14 -16.76
N VAL A 479 7.82 38.94 -16.90
CA VAL A 479 7.76 40.06 -17.85
C VAL A 479 8.27 41.33 -17.18
N ILE A 480 9.11 42.04 -17.92
CA ILE A 480 9.72 43.29 -17.51
C ILE A 480 9.00 44.44 -18.22
N VAL A 481 8.18 45.19 -17.49
CA VAL A 481 7.45 46.38 -17.98
C VAL A 481 8.13 47.64 -17.42
N SER A 482 8.12 48.75 -18.17
CA SER A 482 8.91 49.94 -17.82
C SER A 482 8.55 50.60 -16.47
N ALA A 483 9.53 51.34 -15.94
CA ALA A 483 9.77 51.78 -14.56
C ALA A 483 8.65 52.40 -13.68
N ASN A 484 7.38 52.48 -14.11
CA ASN A 484 6.29 53.06 -13.30
C ASN A 484 5.07 52.15 -13.11
N ASP A 485 5.02 50.96 -13.72
CA ASP A 485 3.92 50.00 -13.53
C ASP A 485 4.39 48.75 -12.78
N LYS A 486 3.49 48.18 -11.96
CA LYS A 486 3.71 46.86 -11.35
C LYS A 486 3.96 45.85 -12.47
N TRP A 487 5.03 45.09 -12.31
CA TRP A 487 5.52 44.17 -13.33
C TRP A 487 4.61 42.94 -13.33
N GLU A 488 4.28 42.42 -14.51
CA GLU A 488 3.50 41.20 -14.61
C GLU A 488 4.44 39.99 -14.55
N ILE A 489 4.28 39.18 -13.51
CA ILE A 489 4.84 37.83 -13.52
C ILE A 489 4.11 37.08 -14.65
N ILE A 490 4.83 36.35 -15.51
CA ILE A 490 4.18 35.38 -16.42
C ILE A 490 3.79 34.19 -15.54
N ASP A 491 2.76 34.39 -14.72
CA ASP A 491 2.14 33.36 -13.93
C ASP A 491 0.99 32.83 -14.78
N ASP A 492 1.31 32.05 -15.80
CA ASP A 492 0.31 31.44 -16.67
C ASP A 492 -0.21 30.16 -16.04
N TYR A 493 -1.51 29.89 -16.25
CA TYR A 493 -2.06 28.57 -16.05
C TYR A 493 -1.25 27.58 -16.88
N ARG A 494 -0.80 26.49 -16.26
CA ARG A 494 0.09 25.54 -16.94
C ARG A 494 -0.18 24.12 -16.52
N LEU A 495 -0.29 23.21 -17.48
CA LEU A 495 -0.22 21.77 -17.27
C LEU A 495 1.19 21.31 -17.64
N TYR A 496 1.92 20.71 -16.71
CA TYR A 496 3.27 20.21 -16.96
C TYR A 496 3.24 18.78 -17.53
N PRO A 497 4.30 18.34 -18.25
CA PRO A 497 4.50 16.94 -18.58
C PRO A 497 4.47 16.09 -17.31
N ASN A 498 3.81 14.93 -17.39
CA ASN A 498 3.83 13.96 -16.31
C ASN A 498 5.22 13.33 -16.19
N PHE A 499 5.64 12.99 -14.97
CA PHE A 499 6.91 12.30 -14.73
C PHE A 499 6.74 11.16 -13.69
N PRO A 500 7.35 9.98 -13.92
CA PRO A 500 8.04 9.57 -15.15
C PRO A 500 7.10 9.47 -16.37
N ASN A 501 7.64 9.51 -17.59
CA ASN A 501 6.90 9.24 -18.84
C ASN A 501 7.88 8.69 -19.90
N PRO A 502 7.80 7.40 -20.31
CA PRO A 502 6.79 6.42 -19.92
C PRO A 502 6.81 6.07 -18.42
N PHE A 503 5.70 5.57 -17.91
CA PHE A 503 5.56 5.25 -16.48
C PHE A 503 5.07 3.81 -16.25
N ASN A 504 5.37 3.27 -15.06
CA ASN A 504 4.90 1.98 -14.57
C ASN A 504 5.01 1.89 -13.03
N PRO A 505 3.92 1.69 -12.25
CA PRO A 505 2.51 1.81 -12.63
C PRO A 505 1.95 3.23 -12.40
N SER A 506 2.74 4.17 -11.89
CA SER A 506 2.25 5.52 -11.54
C SER A 506 3.10 6.66 -12.09
N THR A 507 2.49 7.85 -12.20
CA THR A 507 3.12 9.09 -12.65
C THR A 507 2.53 10.29 -11.93
N ILE A 508 3.34 11.34 -11.73
CA ILE A 508 2.90 12.62 -11.17
C ILE A 508 2.52 13.56 -12.32
N ILE A 509 1.35 14.19 -12.23
CA ILE A 509 0.88 15.23 -13.14
C ILE A 509 0.93 16.58 -12.40
N PRO A 510 1.90 17.45 -12.74
CA PRO A 510 2.02 18.76 -12.13
C PRO A 510 1.22 19.80 -12.91
N PHE A 511 0.68 20.80 -12.21
CA PHE A 511 0.05 21.96 -12.83
C PHE A 511 0.15 23.19 -11.92
N ARG A 512 -0.10 24.37 -12.50
CA ARG A 512 -0.06 25.65 -11.80
C ARG A 512 -1.33 26.45 -12.04
N LEU A 513 -1.81 27.09 -10.98
CA LEU A 513 -2.94 28.01 -10.98
C LEU A 513 -2.43 29.43 -10.69
N SER A 514 -2.67 30.35 -11.62
CA SER A 514 -2.30 31.76 -11.49
C SER A 514 -3.15 32.53 -10.48
N LEU A 515 -4.38 32.08 -10.28
CA LEU A 515 -5.38 32.65 -9.39
C LEU A 515 -6.26 31.51 -8.86
N ARG A 516 -7.02 31.79 -7.79
CA ARG A 516 -8.04 30.90 -7.26
C ARG A 516 -9.05 30.53 -8.36
N ALA A 517 -9.27 29.23 -8.55
CA ALA A 517 -10.12 28.70 -9.62
C ALA A 517 -10.69 27.31 -9.29
N TYR A 518 -11.77 26.95 -9.97
CA TYR A 518 -12.29 25.59 -10.00
C TYR A 518 -11.53 24.77 -11.05
N VAL A 519 -10.93 23.66 -10.63
CA VAL A 519 -10.05 22.83 -11.47
C VAL A 519 -10.69 21.47 -11.72
N LYS A 520 -10.68 21.05 -12.99
CA LYS A 520 -11.01 19.70 -13.43
C LYS A 520 -9.81 19.09 -14.12
N LEU A 521 -9.17 18.11 -13.49
CA LEU A 521 -8.10 17.33 -14.11
C LEU A 521 -8.58 15.89 -14.28
N ALA A 522 -8.67 15.43 -15.53
CA ALA A 522 -9.23 14.15 -15.90
C ALA A 522 -8.29 13.35 -16.80
N VAL A 523 -8.36 12.02 -16.69
CA VAL A 523 -7.64 11.07 -17.53
C VAL A 523 -8.61 10.38 -18.46
N TYR A 524 -8.20 10.20 -19.71
CA TYR A 524 -8.95 9.57 -20.79
C TYR A 524 -8.12 8.47 -21.45
N ASP A 525 -8.81 7.47 -22.00
CA ASP A 525 -8.21 6.50 -22.88
C ASP A 525 -7.95 7.11 -24.28
N ILE A 526 -7.34 6.33 -25.18
CA ILE A 526 -7.05 6.79 -26.55
C ILE A 526 -8.30 7.02 -27.42
N LYS A 527 -9.46 6.46 -27.02
CA LYS A 527 -10.74 6.67 -27.69
C LYS A 527 -11.45 7.93 -27.19
N GLY A 528 -10.91 8.57 -26.15
CA GLY A 528 -11.49 9.75 -25.50
C GLY A 528 -12.53 9.39 -24.42
N GLU A 529 -12.61 8.12 -24.01
CA GLU A 529 -13.46 7.70 -22.90
C GLU A 529 -12.81 8.14 -21.58
N LEU A 530 -13.61 8.79 -20.72
CA LEU A 530 -13.17 9.22 -19.40
C LEU A 530 -12.85 7.99 -18.54
N ILE A 531 -11.63 7.94 -18.01
CA ILE A 531 -11.19 6.90 -17.07
C ILE A 531 -11.51 7.36 -15.65
N GLU A 532 -10.98 8.53 -15.25
CA GLU A 532 -11.23 9.09 -13.92
C GLU A 532 -10.96 10.60 -13.86
N TYR A 533 -11.52 11.28 -12.85
CA TYR A 533 -11.11 12.60 -12.44
C TYR A 533 -10.07 12.49 -11.34
N LEU A 534 -8.90 13.08 -11.55
CA LEU A 534 -7.86 13.21 -10.52
C LEU A 534 -8.14 14.39 -9.58
N ILE A 535 -8.73 15.45 -10.12
CA ILE A 535 -9.12 16.66 -9.37
C ILE A 535 -10.43 17.18 -9.93
N ASN A 536 -11.34 17.59 -9.05
CA ASN A 536 -12.62 18.20 -9.41
C ASN A 536 -13.13 19.11 -8.28
N GLU A 537 -12.34 20.12 -7.93
CA GLU A 537 -12.60 20.99 -6.77
C GLU A 537 -12.09 22.41 -6.98
N GLU A 538 -12.40 23.28 -6.01
CA GLU A 538 -11.92 24.65 -5.98
C GLU A 538 -10.55 24.73 -5.31
N MET A 539 -9.60 25.41 -5.93
CA MET A 539 -8.20 25.47 -5.51
C MET A 539 -7.71 26.92 -5.51
N GLU A 540 -6.85 27.25 -4.54
CA GLU A 540 -6.22 28.56 -4.45
C GLU A 540 -5.11 28.74 -5.50
N ARG A 541 -4.56 29.94 -5.62
CA ARG A 541 -3.35 30.18 -6.44
C ARG A 541 -2.21 29.28 -5.94
N GLY A 542 -1.50 28.63 -6.84
CA GLY A 542 -0.32 27.84 -6.47
C GLY A 542 0.08 26.76 -7.46
N TYR A 543 1.14 26.05 -7.11
CA TYR A 543 1.61 24.85 -7.80
C TYR A 543 1.07 23.61 -7.10
N TYR A 544 0.62 22.63 -7.89
CA TYR A 544 -0.04 21.43 -7.41
C TYR A 544 0.46 20.20 -8.17
N GLU A 545 0.46 19.06 -7.47
CA GLU A 545 0.84 17.76 -8.01
C GLU A 545 -0.25 16.75 -7.63
N THR A 546 -0.67 15.95 -8.61
CA THR A 546 -1.55 14.80 -8.38
C THR A 546 -0.94 13.55 -8.99
N ASN A 547 -1.15 12.40 -8.33
CA ASN A 547 -0.65 11.12 -8.80
C ASN A 547 -1.72 10.42 -9.64
N PHE A 548 -1.34 9.89 -10.79
CA PHE A 548 -2.13 8.94 -11.57
C PHE A 548 -1.49 7.56 -11.48
N THR A 549 -2.22 6.56 -10.98
CA THR A 549 -1.77 5.16 -10.93
C THR A 549 -2.70 4.29 -11.76
N THR A 550 -2.14 3.49 -12.67
CA THR A 550 -2.94 2.60 -13.52
C THR A 550 -3.43 1.38 -12.73
N ARG A 551 -4.75 1.25 -12.53
CA ARG A 551 -5.38 0.01 -12.03
C ARG A 551 -6.00 -0.76 -13.18
N ASN A 552 -5.49 -1.95 -13.48
CA ASN A 552 -6.02 -2.86 -14.52
C ASN A 552 -6.10 -2.28 -15.94
N LEU A 553 -5.46 -1.15 -16.22
CA LEU A 553 -5.37 -0.58 -17.56
C LEU A 553 -4.39 -1.40 -18.43
N PRO A 554 -4.62 -1.59 -19.74
CA PRO A 554 -3.63 -2.17 -20.65
C PRO A 554 -2.45 -1.20 -20.87
N SER A 555 -1.26 -1.71 -21.23
CA SER A 555 -0.19 -0.82 -21.69
C SER A 555 -0.66 -0.03 -22.91
N GLY A 556 -0.34 1.25 -22.97
CA GLY A 556 -0.88 2.11 -24.01
C GLY A 556 -0.67 3.59 -23.78
N VAL A 557 -1.20 4.38 -24.70
CA VAL A 557 -1.20 5.83 -24.63
C VAL A 557 -2.49 6.30 -23.98
N TYR A 558 -2.35 7.18 -23.01
CA TYR A 558 -3.45 7.83 -22.31
C TYR A 558 -3.34 9.35 -22.47
N LEU A 559 -4.47 10.03 -22.33
CA LEU A 559 -4.54 11.49 -22.37
C LEU A 559 -4.96 12.01 -21.01
N TYR A 560 -4.39 13.13 -20.58
CA TYR A 560 -4.87 13.85 -19.41
C TYR A 560 -5.15 15.30 -19.78
N LYS A 561 -6.26 15.83 -19.28
CA LYS A 561 -6.76 17.17 -19.61
C LYS A 561 -7.04 17.93 -18.35
N ILE A 562 -6.58 19.16 -18.29
CA ILE A 562 -6.99 20.13 -17.27
C ILE A 562 -7.95 21.15 -17.88
N ASP A 563 -9.03 21.46 -17.17
CA ASP A 563 -9.90 22.61 -17.40
C ASP A 563 -9.92 23.46 -16.12
N ILE A 564 -9.62 24.74 -16.24
CA ILE A 564 -9.57 25.69 -15.13
C ILE A 564 -10.63 26.76 -15.38
N ILE A 565 -11.51 26.98 -14.41
CA ILE A 565 -12.67 27.87 -14.50
C ILE A 565 -12.60 28.87 -13.34
N SER A 566 -12.79 30.16 -13.63
CA SER A 566 -12.79 31.21 -12.60
C SER A 566 -13.82 30.92 -11.51
N SER A 567 -13.39 30.93 -10.25
CA SER A 567 -14.30 30.78 -9.10
C SER A 567 -15.29 31.94 -8.98
N GLU A 568 -14.85 33.15 -9.34
CA GLU A 568 -15.66 34.36 -9.23
C GLU A 568 -16.65 34.49 -10.38
N THR A 569 -16.18 34.31 -11.61
CA THR A 569 -16.98 34.63 -12.82
C THR A 569 -17.56 33.40 -13.51
N ARG A 570 -17.14 32.19 -13.12
CA ARG A 570 -17.48 30.90 -13.77
C ARG A 570 -17.08 30.81 -15.25
N ILE A 571 -16.18 31.68 -15.71
CA ILE A 571 -15.65 31.69 -17.08
C ILE A 571 -14.46 30.71 -17.18
N PRO A 572 -14.36 29.89 -18.24
CA PRO A 572 -13.16 29.08 -18.51
C PRO A 572 -11.92 29.96 -18.70
N LEU A 573 -10.88 29.70 -17.92
CA LEU A 573 -9.62 30.45 -17.91
C LEU A 573 -8.51 29.75 -18.68
N PHE A 574 -8.47 28.41 -18.61
CA PHE A 574 -7.42 27.62 -19.25
C PHE A 574 -7.90 26.19 -19.52
N SER A 575 -7.45 25.63 -20.64
CA SER A 575 -7.69 24.23 -21.00
C SER A 575 -6.47 23.69 -21.75
N GLU A 576 -5.86 22.64 -21.24
CA GLU A 576 -4.71 21.98 -21.90
C GLU A 576 -4.87 20.47 -21.80
N MET A 577 -4.43 19.76 -22.83
CA MET A 577 -4.41 18.29 -22.87
C MET A 577 -2.99 17.82 -23.22
N ARG A 578 -2.54 16.77 -22.54
CA ARG A 578 -1.24 16.14 -22.75
C ARG A 578 -1.39 14.62 -22.82
N LYS A 579 -0.35 13.96 -23.34
CA LYS A 579 -0.28 12.50 -23.47
C LYS A 579 0.68 11.91 -22.44
N MET A 580 0.38 10.71 -21.98
CA MET A 580 1.25 9.89 -21.15
C MET A 580 1.29 8.46 -21.68
N VAL A 581 2.41 7.77 -21.48
CA VAL A 581 2.63 6.41 -21.98
C VAL A 581 2.80 5.46 -20.80
N PHE A 582 1.89 4.49 -20.69
CA PHE A 582 1.97 3.43 -19.68
C PHE A 582 2.55 2.15 -20.30
N ILE A 583 3.55 1.57 -19.66
CA ILE A 583 4.20 0.32 -20.07
C ILE A 583 4.12 -0.65 -18.90
N LYS A 584 3.69 -1.90 -19.13
CA LYS A 584 3.63 -2.94 -18.09
C LYS A 584 4.95 -3.68 -17.98
#